data_AF-A0A5K1DBX8-F1
#
_entry.id   AF-A0A5K1DBX8-F1
#
_cell.length_a   1.000
_cell.length_b   1.000
_cell.length_c   1.000
_cell.angle_alpha   90.00
_cell.angle_beta   90.00
_cell.angle_gamma   90.00
#
_symmetry.space_group_name_H-M   'P 1'
#
loop_
_entity.id
_entity.type
_entity.pdbx_description
1 polymer ?
#
loop_
_entity_poly.entity_id
_entity_poly.type
_entity_poly.pdbx_seq_one_letter_code
_entity_poly.pdbx_strand_id
1 'polypeptide(L)' 'YEHQADHAVLAEDTFTFDWDWFKSQIGHCFQFWLGKREAGYVSEDERWKCRHCSFSATCPLTQMQSNTKEANN' A
#
# COMPACT_ATOMS: atom_id res chain seq x y z
N TYR A 1 -13.63 -13.59 -2.63
CA TYR A 1 -12.35 -14.30 -2.81
C TYR A 1 -12.55 -15.44 -3.78
N GLU A 2 -11.70 -15.55 -4.80
CA GLU A 2 -11.83 -16.56 -5.86
C GLU A 2 -10.49 -17.24 -6.12
N HIS A 3 -10.53 -18.54 -6.39
CA HIS A 3 -9.38 -19.31 -6.79
C HIS A 3 -8.99 -18.95 -8.23
N GLN A 4 -7.75 -18.54 -8.44
CA GLN A 4 -7.32 -17.91 -9.71
C GLN A 4 -7.27 -18.87 -10.91
N ALA A 5 -7.26 -20.19 -10.69
CA ALA A 5 -7.10 -21.16 -11.78
C ALA A 5 -8.43 -21.60 -12.41
N ASP A 6 -9.49 -21.68 -11.61
CA ASP A 6 -10.80 -22.19 -12.02
C ASP A 6 -11.95 -21.24 -11.66
N HIS A 7 -11.62 -20.06 -11.11
CA HIS A 7 -12.56 -19.03 -10.70
C HIS A 7 -13.58 -19.50 -9.67
N ALA A 8 -13.29 -20.60 -8.97
CA ALA A 8 -14.16 -21.09 -7.91
C ALA A 8 -14.23 -20.06 -6.77
N VAL A 9 -15.43 -19.73 -6.33
CA VAL A 9 -15.65 -18.86 -5.16
C VAL A 9 -15.09 -19.57 -3.93
N LEU A 10 -14.10 -18.94 -3.28
CA LEU A 10 -13.49 -19.46 -2.06
C LEU A 10 -14.18 -18.92 -0.81
N ALA A 11 -14.56 -17.65 -0.84
CA ALA A 11 -15.24 -16.97 0.25
C ALA A 11 -15.86 -15.67 -0.26
N GLU A 12 -16.93 -15.23 0.38
CA GLU A 12 -17.58 -13.96 0.12
C GLU A 12 -17.55 -13.13 1.40
N ASP A 13 -17.24 -11.85 1.26
CA ASP A 13 -17.30 -10.90 2.35
C ASP A 13 -18.38 -9.86 2.02
N THR A 14 -19.23 -9.58 3.00
CA THR A 14 -20.32 -8.61 2.86
C THR A 14 -20.07 -7.47 3.82
N PHE A 15 -19.96 -6.28 3.27
CA PHE A 15 -19.76 -5.06 4.05
C PHE A 15 -20.78 -4.01 3.64
N THR A 16 -21.16 -3.18 4.61
CA THR A 16 -21.99 -2.01 4.33
C THR A 16 -21.18 -1.03 3.50
N PHE A 17 -21.73 -0.63 2.35
CA PHE A 17 -21.09 0.37 1.52
C PHE A 17 -21.15 1.75 2.20
N ASP A 18 -19.97 2.32 2.47
CA ASP A 18 -19.83 3.67 3.01
C ASP A 18 -19.40 4.63 1.89
N TRP A 19 -20.36 5.43 1.44
CA TRP A 19 -20.17 6.40 0.37
C TRP A 19 -19.16 7.51 0.73
N ASP A 20 -19.18 7.98 1.97
CA ASP A 20 -18.34 9.09 2.41
C ASP A 20 -16.90 8.63 2.58
N TRP A 21 -16.69 7.44 3.14
CA TRP A 21 -15.38 6.80 3.18
C TRP A 21 -14.81 6.60 1.78
N PHE A 22 -15.60 6.03 0.85
CA PHE A 22 -15.18 5.79 -0.53
C PHE A 22 -14.79 7.08 -1.25
N LYS A 23 -15.61 8.12 -1.13
CA LYS A 23 -15.34 9.44 -1.71
C LYS A 23 -14.07 10.06 -1.13
N SER A 24 -13.82 9.89 0.17
CA SER A 24 -12.59 10.33 0.83
C SER A 24 -11.36 9.61 0.26
N GLN A 25 -11.42 8.29 0.05
CA GLN A 25 -10.31 7.52 -0.55
C GLN A 25 -9.99 8.01 -1.97
N ILE A 26 -11.01 8.19 -2.82
CA ILE A 26 -10.82 8.73 -4.17
C ILE A 26 -10.22 10.14 -4.12
N GLY A 27 -10.76 11.00 -3.25
CA GLY A 27 -10.27 12.37 -3.08
C GLY A 27 -8.78 12.43 -2.72
N HIS A 28 -8.34 11.56 -1.81
CA HIS A 28 -6.94 11.44 -1.43
C HIS A 28 -6.04 11.01 -2.61
N CYS A 29 -6.49 10.06 -3.44
CA CYS A 29 -5.76 9.66 -4.65
C CYS A 29 -5.66 10.81 -5.66
N PHE A 30 -6.75 11.57 -5.87
CA PHE A 30 -6.75 12.71 -6.79
C PHE A 30 -5.85 13.85 -6.34
N GLN A 31 -5.71 14.08 -5.02
CA GLN A 31 -4.76 15.08 -4.55
C GLN A 31 -3.33 14.76 -5.00
N PHE A 32 -2.93 13.49 -4.99
CA PHE A 32 -1.62 13.08 -5.51
C PHE A 32 -1.54 13.24 -7.03
N TRP A 33 -2.49 12.68 -7.79
CA TRP A 33 -2.43 12.72 -9.26
C TRP A 33 -2.51 14.13 -9.86
N LEU A 34 -3.21 15.05 -9.19
CA LEU A 34 -3.32 16.45 -9.60
C LEU A 34 -2.19 17.33 -9.03
N GLY A 35 -1.18 16.75 -8.38
CA GLY A 35 -0.04 17.49 -7.82
C GLY A 35 -0.39 18.39 -6.63
N LYS A 36 -1.52 18.13 -5.96
CA LYS A 36 -1.95 18.86 -4.75
C LYS A 36 -1.36 18.29 -3.46
N ARG A 37 -0.71 17.12 -3.53
CA ARG A 37 -0.06 16.42 -2.42
C ARG A 37 1.14 15.64 -2.94
N GLU A 38 2.21 15.59 -2.16
CA GLU A 38 3.36 14.72 -2.41
C GLU A 38 3.04 13.23 -2.22
N ALA A 39 3.86 12.36 -2.81
CA ALA A 39 3.82 10.94 -2.50
C ALA A 39 4.22 10.72 -1.02
N GLY A 40 3.53 9.78 -0.36
CA GLY A 40 3.86 9.34 0.99
C GLY A 40 4.32 7.89 0.99
N TYR A 41 5.01 7.50 2.06
CA TYR A 41 5.33 6.10 2.28
C TYR A 41 4.11 5.32 2.80
N VAL A 42 4.17 4.00 2.66
CA VAL A 42 3.21 3.09 3.31
C VAL A 42 3.34 3.16 4.83
N SER A 43 2.26 2.88 5.54
CA SER A 43 2.27 2.72 7.01
C SER A 43 3.18 1.55 7.41
N GLU A 44 3.55 1.48 8.69
CA GLU A 44 4.42 0.43 9.21
C GLU A 44 3.85 -0.98 8.96
N ASP A 45 2.56 -1.17 9.22
CA ASP A 45 1.84 -2.43 8.99
C ASP A 45 1.81 -2.85 7.51
N GLU A 46 2.01 -1.89 6.60
CA GLU A 46 1.98 -2.11 5.16
C GLU A 46 3.39 -2.17 4.53
N ARG A 47 4.46 -2.11 5.34
CA ARG A 47 5.84 -2.19 4.85
C ARG A 47 6.19 -3.52 4.20
N TRP A 48 5.41 -4.58 4.42
CA TRP A 48 5.60 -5.84 3.69
C TRP A 48 5.52 -5.64 2.17
N LYS A 49 4.77 -4.64 1.69
CA LYS A 49 4.67 -4.26 0.27
C LYS A 49 6.01 -3.80 -0.31
N CYS A 50 6.91 -3.26 0.50
CA CYS A 50 8.24 -2.86 0.03
C CYS A 50 9.06 -4.03 -0.53
N ARG A 51 8.76 -5.28 -0.13
CA ARG A 51 9.41 -6.50 -0.66
C ARG A 51 9.07 -6.78 -2.12
N HIS A 52 8.00 -6.18 -2.63
CA HIS A 52 7.52 -6.33 -4.00
C HIS A 52 7.58 -5.02 -4.80
N CYS A 53 8.09 -3.94 -4.19
CA CYS A 53 8.16 -2.63 -4.83
C CYS A 53 9.41 -2.54 -5.74
N SER A 54 9.20 -2.27 -7.03
CA SER A 54 10.27 -2.09 -8.01
C SER A 54 11.24 -0.95 -7.71
N PHE A 55 10.84 0.01 -6.85
CA PHE A 55 11.64 1.17 -6.46
C PHE A 55 12.30 1.01 -5.08
N SER A 56 12.18 -0.16 -4.45
CA SER A 56 12.70 -0.41 -3.09
C SER A 56 14.20 -0.16 -2.95
N ALA A 57 15.01 -0.35 -3.99
CA ALA A 57 16.46 -0.10 -3.94
C ALA A 57 16.83 1.38 -3.79
N THR A 58 16.00 2.29 -4.32
CA THR A 58 16.23 3.74 -4.31
C THR A 58 15.29 4.49 -3.38
N CYS A 59 14.36 3.79 -2.74
CA CYS A 59 13.42 4.37 -1.79
C CYS A 59 14.13 4.76 -0.48
N PRO A 60 14.02 6.02 -0.01
CA PRO A 60 14.69 6.44 1.22
C PRO A 60 14.26 5.64 2.46
N LEU A 61 12.98 5.21 2.51
CA LEU A 61 12.45 4.45 3.64
C LEU A 61 13.20 3.11 3.84
N THR A 62 13.46 2.38 2.75
CA THR A 62 14.15 1.08 2.80
C THR A 62 15.64 1.25 3.01
N GLN A 63 16.26 2.31 2.47
CA GLN A 63 17.67 2.64 2.72
C GLN A 63 17.93 3.01 4.18
N MET A 64 17.02 3.73 4.84
CA MET A 64 17.15 4.00 6.28
C MET A 64 17.09 2.71 7.10
N GLN A 65 16.24 1.75 6.71
CA GLN A 65 16.10 0.48 7.43
C GLN A 65 17.31 -0.45 7.29
N SER A 66 18.01 -0.47 6.15
CA SER A 66 19.25 -1.25 6.01
C SER A 66 20.33 -0.74 6.94
N ASN A 67 20.50 0.58 7.00
CA ASN A 67 21.55 1.22 7.79
C ASN A 67 21.34 1.00 9.30
N THR A 68 20.08 0.98 9.77
CA THR A 68 19.76 0.66 11.17
C THR A 68 20.03 -0.81 11.51
N LYS A 69 19.93 -1.73 10.55
CA LYS A 69 20.24 -3.15 10.77
C LYS A 69 21.75 -3.39 10.82
N GLU A 70 22.52 -2.71 9.97
CA GLU A 70 23.98 -2.79 9.96
C GLU A 70 24.62 -2.18 11.21
N ALA A 71 24.03 -1.12 11.79
CA ALA A 71 24.54 -0.49 13.01
C ALA A 71 24.27 -1.28 14.30
N ASN A 72 23.38 -2.28 14.26
CA ASN A 72 22.95 -3.06 15.42
C ASN A 72 23.47 -4.52 15.39
N ASN A 73 24.42 -4.82 14.52
CA ASN A 73 25.03 -6.15 14.33
C ASN A 73 26.55 -6.06 14.51
#